data_AF-A0AAV5NUZ4-F1
#
_entry.id   AF-A0AAV5NUZ4-F1
#
_cell.length_a   1.000
_cell.length_b   1.000
_cell.length_c   1.000
_cell.angle_alpha   90.00
_cell.angle_beta   90.00
_cell.angle_gamma   90.00
#
_symmetry.space_group_name_H-M   'P 1'
#
loop_
_entity.id
_entity.type
_entity.pdbx_description
1 polymer ?
#
loop_
_entity_poly.entity_id
_entity_poly.type
_entity_poly.pdbx_seq_one_letter_code
_entity_poly.pdbx_strand_id
1 'polypeptide(L)'
;MRLSLPLTRLSYTIAATLAVAIPFTSVAQNDITHDTITKGAISQGTTSQDIASSNKHLGLFSSNFGGLPHVKFYQHDGQDYILTAWGHEAITVDSEGHFRSLETGTGTQGKFGSDINGNYVNATITYWGADHTFARVEDASDDELVDKIYQSSWFNSIETQSECHEDWLVKNEDVKYDKEKLNKLLNKFKNNNNFYQKASSFLVMKGGQLIIEEYMNGWKQSYPHSIQSVTKSLTSLMTGVAIYENKLSGIRQPLGELLPNHSQYLQGEKSKITLEHLLMMGAGLDWDEWTVPYSSPENIRYQEMRSHTPVKFTLDRPLTSEPGTQFNYNGGIVTVAGEIIANSYKKERFAGAIIDSGLSKLCFKNAYISAQMGDVSNTAGGGMLRPRDMLKLGMLVNNDGNWQGEPILAKEWIEDSTRGYLYTSPGASTYGYYWWLDDHFVDGRVYKTIYGLGYGGQMIAIVKDLDLVVVKTATNYANRNDAMHLMKNDIIPIFN
;
A
#
# COMPACT_ATOMS: atom_id res chain seq x y z
N MET A 1 -31.68 -32.64 -33.94
CA MET A 1 -30.91 -33.43 -32.95
C MET A 1 -30.09 -32.42 -32.14
N ARG A 2 -30.57 -32.04 -30.96
CA ARG A 2 -29.89 -31.10 -30.04
C ARG A 2 -28.85 -31.90 -29.27
N LEU A 3 -27.59 -31.45 -29.29
CA LEU A 3 -26.55 -31.94 -28.38
C LEU A 3 -26.16 -30.78 -27.46
N SER A 4 -26.69 -30.84 -26.25
CA SER A 4 -26.33 -30.04 -25.10
C SER A 4 -25.01 -30.53 -24.51
N LEU A 5 -24.03 -29.65 -24.38
CA LEU A 5 -22.86 -29.85 -23.53
C LEU A 5 -23.00 -28.98 -22.27
N PRO A 6 -22.66 -29.48 -21.08
CA PRO A 6 -23.01 -28.84 -19.82
C PRO A 6 -22.03 -27.70 -19.50
N LEU A 7 -22.59 -26.54 -19.15
CA LEU A 7 -21.89 -25.47 -18.43
C LEU A 7 -21.66 -25.92 -16.99
N THR A 8 -20.53 -26.55 -16.70
CA THR A 8 -20.02 -26.64 -15.32
C THR A 8 -19.41 -25.29 -14.95
N ARG A 9 -20.20 -24.44 -14.28
CA ARG A 9 -19.67 -23.32 -13.49
C ARG A 9 -18.85 -23.92 -12.34
N LEU A 10 -17.53 -23.95 -12.46
CA LEU A 10 -16.66 -24.06 -11.30
C LEU A 10 -16.66 -22.72 -10.57
N SER A 11 -17.51 -22.62 -9.56
CA SER A 11 -17.43 -21.60 -8.52
C SER A 11 -16.24 -21.93 -7.61
N TYR A 12 -15.09 -21.30 -7.86
CA TYR A 12 -13.96 -21.29 -6.93
C TYR A 12 -14.23 -20.21 -5.86
N THR A 13 -14.65 -20.64 -4.67
CA THR A 13 -14.67 -19.81 -3.48
C THR A 13 -13.24 -19.78 -2.93
N ILE A 14 -12.51 -18.70 -3.21
CA ILE A 14 -11.17 -18.46 -2.65
C ILE A 14 -11.35 -17.63 -1.38
N ALA A 15 -11.07 -18.22 -0.23
CA ALA A 15 -10.91 -17.49 1.01
C ALA A 15 -9.60 -16.69 0.92
N ALA A 16 -9.72 -15.36 0.88
CA ALA A 16 -8.58 -14.46 0.87
C ALA A 16 -8.23 -14.08 2.31
N THR A 17 -7.19 -14.70 2.84
CA THR A 17 -6.61 -14.33 4.15
C THR A 17 -5.47 -13.32 3.92
N LEU A 18 -5.20 -12.47 4.91
CA LEU A 18 -4.20 -11.40 4.87
C LEU A 18 -2.78 -11.89 4.55
N ALA A 19 -2.09 -11.15 3.68
CA ALA A 19 -0.63 -11.09 3.71
C ALA A 19 -0.14 -9.66 3.79
N VAL A 20 0.14 -9.24 5.01
CA VAL A 20 1.49 -8.75 5.29
C VAL A 20 2.33 -10.02 5.43
N ALA A 21 3.56 -10.14 4.96
CA ALA A 21 4.35 -11.34 5.28
C ALA A 21 4.74 -11.34 6.78
N ILE A 22 4.51 -12.44 7.48
CA ILE A 22 4.26 -12.50 8.95
C ILE A 22 5.31 -13.34 9.75
N PRO A 23 6.48 -12.83 10.20
CA PRO A 23 7.68 -13.59 10.67
C PRO A 23 7.45 -14.77 11.64
N PHE A 24 8.30 -15.81 11.52
CA PHE A 24 8.39 -17.00 12.38
C PHE A 24 9.82 -17.53 12.21
N THR A 25 10.55 -17.61 13.32
CA THR A 25 11.54 -18.66 13.56
C THR A 25 11.38 -19.11 15.01
N SER A 26 11.49 -20.41 15.23
CA SER A 26 11.66 -21.01 16.54
C SER A 26 13.00 -20.55 17.12
N VAL A 27 12.99 -19.87 18.26
CA VAL A 27 14.18 -19.69 19.09
C VAL A 27 14.03 -20.60 20.30
N ALA A 28 15.06 -21.42 20.51
CA ALA A 28 15.19 -22.35 21.60
C ALA A 28 14.96 -21.68 22.96
N GLN A 29 14.25 -22.39 23.85
CA GLN A 29 14.15 -22.09 25.27
C GLN A 29 15.56 -21.92 25.85
N ASN A 30 15.86 -20.72 26.34
CA ASN A 30 16.87 -20.54 27.37
C ASN A 30 16.13 -20.14 28.65
N ASP A 31 16.21 -21.03 29.64
CA ASP A 31 15.79 -20.80 31.01
C ASP A 31 16.47 -19.55 31.58
N ILE A 32 15.68 -18.56 31.98
CA ILE A 32 16.13 -17.54 32.94
C ILE A 32 15.18 -17.63 34.13
N THR A 33 15.77 -18.10 35.22
CA THR A 33 15.20 -18.30 36.54
C THR A 33 14.60 -17.03 37.14
N HIS A 34 13.51 -17.21 37.89
CA HIS A 34 12.98 -16.30 38.90
C HIS A 34 14.10 -15.63 39.74
N ASP A 35 14.13 -14.29 39.81
CA ASP A 35 13.90 -13.52 41.04
C ASP A 35 14.26 -12.03 40.90
N THR A 36 13.52 -11.19 41.65
CA THR A 36 13.75 -9.75 41.96
C THR A 36 13.65 -8.76 40.79
N ILE A 37 12.81 -7.72 40.83
CA ILE A 37 12.92 -6.54 41.72
C ILE A 37 11.53 -5.97 42.06
N THR A 38 11.33 -5.70 43.35
CA THR A 38 10.22 -4.93 43.91
C THR A 38 10.71 -3.53 44.30
N LYS A 39 9.82 -2.53 44.20
CA LYS A 39 9.76 -1.21 44.89
C LYS A 39 10.33 0.05 44.21
N GLY A 40 9.46 1.05 44.13
CA GLY A 40 9.70 2.49 43.95
C GLY A 40 8.99 3.03 42.70
N ALA A 41 8.04 3.97 42.72
CA ALA A 41 7.54 4.86 43.75
C ALA A 41 6.07 5.23 43.44
N ILE A 42 5.27 5.40 44.50
CA ILE A 42 3.92 5.95 44.48
C ILE A 42 4.07 7.48 44.54
N SER A 43 3.48 8.23 43.61
CA SER A 43 3.08 9.61 43.87
C SER A 43 1.57 9.73 43.67
N GLN A 44 0.91 10.25 44.70
CA GLN A 44 -0.52 10.53 44.73
C GLN A 44 -0.81 11.87 44.06
N GLY A 45 -1.95 11.96 43.38
CA GLY A 45 -2.65 13.22 43.19
C GLY A 45 -3.45 13.31 41.90
N THR A 46 -4.67 12.78 41.89
CA THR A 46 -5.84 13.50 41.34
C THR A 46 -7.13 12.78 41.71
N THR A 47 -8.10 13.59 42.10
CA THR A 47 -9.37 13.28 42.73
C THR A 47 -10.34 12.56 41.80
N SER A 48 -11.02 11.56 42.35
CA SER A 48 -12.17 10.88 41.79
C SER A 48 -13.39 11.79 41.72
N GLN A 49 -13.85 12.13 40.50
CA GLN A 49 -15.26 12.14 40.12
C GLN A 49 -15.35 12.40 38.60
N ASP A 50 -16.15 11.56 37.93
CA ASP A 50 -16.50 11.53 36.49
C ASP A 50 -15.74 10.54 35.60
N ILE A 51 -15.88 9.24 35.87
CA ILE A 51 -15.86 8.20 34.80
C ILE A 51 -16.91 7.13 35.13
N ALA A 52 -18.18 7.41 34.81
CA ALA A 52 -19.23 6.40 34.75
C ALA A 52 -19.73 6.30 33.30
N SER A 53 -19.42 5.17 32.65
CA SER A 53 -19.85 4.71 31.31
C SER A 53 -19.07 5.09 30.03
N SER A 54 -17.76 5.37 30.08
CA SER A 54 -16.97 5.60 28.86
C SER A 54 -16.01 4.45 28.53
N ASN A 55 -16.07 3.97 27.28
CA ASN A 55 -15.24 2.92 26.67
C ASN A 55 -13.80 2.81 27.22
N LYS A 56 -13.60 1.95 28.23
CA LYS A 56 -12.33 1.85 28.98
C LYS A 56 -11.14 1.38 28.14
N HIS A 57 -11.38 0.84 26.95
CA HIS A 57 -10.37 0.27 26.06
C HIS A 57 -9.78 1.27 25.07
N LEU A 58 -10.43 2.42 24.84
CA LEU A 58 -9.94 3.43 23.90
C LEU A 58 -8.67 4.10 24.43
N GLY A 59 -7.73 4.42 23.54
CA GLY A 59 -6.47 5.05 23.88
C GLY A 59 -5.30 4.52 23.07
N LEU A 60 -4.13 5.13 23.27
CA LEU A 60 -2.89 4.75 22.63
C LEU A 60 -2.16 3.69 23.46
N PHE A 61 -1.56 2.71 22.78
CA PHE A 61 -0.78 1.67 23.41
C PHE A 61 0.56 1.49 22.69
N SER A 62 1.61 1.28 23.48
CA SER A 62 2.98 1.14 23.03
C SER A 62 3.49 -0.27 23.31
N SER A 63 4.22 -0.84 22.36
CA SER A 63 4.79 -2.18 22.52
C SER A 63 5.92 -2.19 23.55
N ASN A 64 5.93 -3.19 24.42
CA ASN A 64 7.08 -3.45 25.31
C ASN A 64 8.27 -4.09 24.56
N PHE A 65 8.06 -4.56 23.33
CA PHE A 65 9.09 -5.06 22.43
C PHE A 65 9.61 -3.93 21.54
N GLY A 66 10.91 -3.66 21.62
CA GLY A 66 11.56 -2.64 20.80
C GLY A 66 11.38 -2.90 19.31
N GLY A 67 10.87 -1.91 18.57
CA GLY A 67 10.71 -1.97 17.12
C GLY A 67 9.32 -2.33 16.62
N LEU A 68 8.32 -2.52 17.48
CA LEU A 68 6.91 -2.56 17.04
C LEU A 68 6.26 -1.17 17.09
N PRO A 69 5.44 -0.81 16.08
CA PRO A 69 4.70 0.44 16.07
C PRO A 69 3.68 0.53 17.21
N HIS A 70 3.30 1.76 17.58
CA HIS A 70 2.17 1.96 18.49
C HIS A 70 0.86 1.52 17.83
N VAL A 71 -0.16 1.33 18.66
CA VAL A 71 -1.52 1.00 18.21
C VAL A 71 -2.53 1.88 18.94
N LYS A 72 -3.56 2.33 18.23
CA LYS A 72 -4.59 3.19 18.78
C LYS A 72 -5.95 2.52 18.69
N PHE A 73 -6.60 2.38 19.84
CA PHE A 73 -8.01 2.01 19.89
C PHE A 73 -8.86 3.28 20.01
N TYR A 74 -9.86 3.44 19.16
CA TYR A 74 -10.74 4.60 19.16
C TYR A 74 -12.15 4.24 18.68
N GLN A 75 -13.09 5.16 18.83
CA GLN A 75 -14.47 4.97 18.40
C GLN A 75 -14.85 6.07 17.41
N HIS A 76 -15.60 5.69 16.37
CA HIS A 76 -16.19 6.60 15.39
C HIS A 76 -17.59 6.09 15.02
N ASP A 77 -18.60 6.97 15.12
CA ASP A 77 -20.01 6.64 14.89
C ASP A 77 -20.50 5.41 15.68
N GLY A 78 -20.03 5.25 16.91
CA GLY A 78 -20.37 4.13 17.79
C GLY A 78 -19.69 2.79 17.45
N GLN A 79 -18.88 2.75 16.39
CA GLN A 79 -18.07 1.60 16.01
C GLN A 79 -16.64 1.76 16.55
N ASP A 80 -16.12 0.71 17.19
CA ASP A 80 -14.74 0.67 17.66
C ASP A 80 -13.77 0.28 16.55
N TYR A 81 -12.59 0.86 16.59
CA TYR A 81 -11.53 0.66 15.62
C TYR A 81 -10.18 0.46 16.29
N ILE A 82 -9.33 -0.32 15.64
CA ILE A 82 -7.89 -0.36 15.88
C ILE A 82 -7.16 0.28 14.69
N LEU A 83 -6.31 1.26 14.97
CA LEU A 83 -5.37 1.85 14.02
C LEU A 83 -3.96 1.34 14.32
N THR A 84 -3.30 0.86 13.28
CA THR A 84 -1.94 0.30 13.27
C THR A 84 -1.18 0.88 12.07
N ALA A 85 0.13 0.70 12.04
CA ALA A 85 0.94 1.11 10.89
C ALA A 85 0.60 0.39 9.57
N TRP A 86 -0.07 -0.77 9.66
CA TRP A 86 -0.49 -1.57 8.50
C TRP A 86 -1.94 -1.33 8.09
N GLY A 87 -2.68 -0.55 8.88
CA GLY A 87 -4.04 -0.17 8.52
C GLY A 87 -4.95 0.04 9.72
N HIS A 88 -6.20 0.20 9.37
CA HIS A 88 -7.29 0.57 10.25
C HIS A 88 -8.42 -0.44 10.08
N GLU A 89 -8.88 -1.00 11.19
CA GLU A 89 -9.85 -2.09 11.19
C GLU A 89 -10.95 -1.85 12.20
N ALA A 90 -12.20 -2.07 11.79
CA ALA A 90 -13.33 -2.10 12.70
C ALA A 90 -13.24 -3.38 13.56
N ILE A 91 -13.45 -3.25 14.87
CA ILE A 91 -13.35 -4.34 15.83
C ILE A 91 -14.62 -4.44 16.67
N THR A 92 -14.87 -5.62 17.21
CA THR A 92 -15.80 -5.81 18.34
C THR A 92 -15.02 -6.07 19.60
N VAL A 93 -15.46 -5.54 20.73
CA VAL A 93 -14.93 -5.85 22.06
C VAL A 93 -16.02 -6.51 22.87
N ASP A 94 -15.77 -7.69 23.42
CA ASP A 94 -16.72 -8.40 24.28
C ASP A 94 -16.65 -7.92 25.74
N SER A 95 -17.56 -8.41 26.58
CA SER A 95 -17.59 -8.07 28.02
C SER A 95 -16.38 -8.54 28.81
N GLU A 96 -15.59 -9.47 28.27
CA GLU A 96 -14.36 -9.98 28.88
C GLU A 96 -13.12 -9.23 28.39
N GLY A 97 -13.30 -8.23 27.52
CA GLY A 97 -12.22 -7.44 26.93
C GLY A 97 -11.47 -8.13 25.81
N HIS A 98 -11.99 -9.23 25.23
CA HIS A 98 -11.46 -9.75 23.98
C HIS A 98 -11.92 -8.86 22.85
N PHE A 99 -11.00 -8.55 21.95
CA PHE A 99 -11.32 -7.84 20.73
C PHE A 99 -10.95 -8.66 19.50
N ARG A 100 -11.73 -8.47 18.43
CA ARG A 100 -11.49 -9.11 17.14
C ARG A 100 -11.93 -8.21 16.02
N SER A 101 -11.19 -8.22 14.93
CA SER A 101 -11.57 -7.56 13.70
C SER A 101 -12.90 -8.09 13.18
N LEU A 102 -13.75 -7.18 12.71
CA LEU A 102 -14.93 -7.51 11.93
C LEU A 102 -14.54 -8.09 10.56
N GLU A 103 -13.31 -7.84 10.12
CA GLU A 103 -12.74 -8.41 8.91
C GLU A 103 -12.15 -9.79 9.23
N THR A 104 -12.91 -10.85 8.94
CA THR A 104 -12.51 -12.24 9.23
C THR A 104 -11.22 -12.68 8.53
N GLY A 105 -10.75 -11.92 7.53
CA GLY A 105 -9.52 -12.20 6.80
C GLY A 105 -8.25 -11.62 7.41
N THR A 106 -8.33 -10.62 8.31
CA THR A 106 -7.14 -9.93 8.85
C THR A 106 -6.46 -10.69 9.97
N GLY A 107 -7.22 -11.47 10.74
CA GLY A 107 -6.70 -12.19 11.90
C GLY A 107 -6.33 -11.26 13.06
N THR A 108 -6.59 -9.95 12.97
CA THR A 108 -6.35 -9.00 14.06
C THR A 108 -7.29 -9.29 15.22
N GLN A 109 -6.72 -9.72 16.33
CA GLN A 109 -7.45 -10.06 17.55
C GLN A 109 -6.55 -9.92 18.77
N GLY A 110 -7.15 -9.92 19.94
CA GLY A 110 -6.41 -9.83 21.19
C GLY A 110 -7.30 -9.68 22.41
N LYS A 111 -6.69 -9.29 23.53
CA LYS A 111 -7.36 -9.11 24.81
C LYS A 111 -6.77 -7.95 25.58
N PHE A 112 -7.63 -7.15 26.20
CA PHE A 112 -7.19 -6.12 27.15
C PHE A 112 -6.95 -6.70 28.55
N GLY A 113 -5.83 -6.32 29.17
CA GLY A 113 -5.54 -6.61 30.58
C GLY A 113 -5.91 -5.43 31.48
N SER A 114 -6.56 -5.71 32.61
CA SER A 114 -7.03 -4.70 33.56
C SER A 114 -6.18 -4.62 34.83
N ASP A 115 -6.12 -3.43 35.42
CA ASP A 115 -5.65 -3.25 36.80
C ASP A 115 -6.69 -3.70 37.84
N ILE A 116 -6.34 -3.57 39.12
CA ILE A 116 -7.21 -3.92 40.26
C ILE A 116 -8.52 -3.10 40.33
N ASN A 117 -8.57 -1.96 39.62
CA ASN A 117 -9.72 -1.06 39.55
C ASN A 117 -10.56 -1.31 38.28
N GLY A 118 -10.19 -2.31 37.48
CA GLY A 118 -10.87 -2.65 36.24
C GLY A 118 -10.64 -1.64 35.12
N ASN A 119 -9.51 -0.92 35.12
CA ASN A 119 -9.06 -0.10 34.00
C ASN A 119 -8.16 -0.92 33.10
N TYR A 120 -8.42 -0.94 31.79
CA TYR A 120 -7.52 -1.62 30.86
C TYR A 120 -6.20 -0.87 30.79
N VAL A 121 -5.10 -1.50 31.21
CA VAL A 121 -3.74 -0.90 31.25
C VAL A 121 -2.80 -1.49 30.21
N ASN A 122 -3.18 -2.59 29.58
CA ASN A 122 -2.46 -3.18 28.46
C ASN A 122 -3.41 -3.88 27.49
N ALA A 123 -2.90 -4.20 26.30
CA ALA A 123 -3.55 -5.04 25.31
C ALA A 123 -2.54 -6.07 24.81
N THR A 124 -2.92 -7.34 24.82
CA THR A 124 -2.20 -8.38 24.08
C THR A 124 -2.79 -8.45 22.69
N ILE A 125 -1.97 -8.25 21.68
CA ILE A 125 -2.34 -8.31 20.26
C ILE A 125 -1.53 -9.42 19.63
N THR A 126 -2.20 -10.32 18.91
CA THR A 126 -1.50 -11.34 18.14
C THR A 126 -0.96 -10.69 16.87
N TYR A 127 0.33 -10.39 16.85
CA TYR A 127 1.06 -10.08 15.63
C TYR A 127 1.98 -11.23 15.29
N TRP A 128 1.96 -11.61 14.02
CA TRP A 128 2.86 -12.63 13.52
C TRP A 128 2.76 -14.03 14.12
N GLY A 129 1.56 -14.42 14.55
CA GLY A 129 1.33 -15.68 15.25
C GLY A 129 1.99 -15.73 16.63
N ALA A 130 2.47 -14.59 17.12
CA ALA A 130 2.98 -14.37 18.46
C ALA A 130 2.14 -13.31 19.16
N ASP A 131 1.97 -13.49 20.46
CA ASP A 131 1.27 -12.52 21.28
C ASP A 131 2.25 -11.45 21.74
N HIS A 132 1.92 -10.20 21.45
CA HIS A 132 2.69 -9.03 21.84
C HIS A 132 1.87 -8.18 22.80
N THR A 133 2.47 -7.82 23.94
CA THR A 133 1.82 -6.99 24.94
C THR A 133 2.18 -5.52 24.73
N PHE A 134 1.15 -4.70 24.65
CA PHE A 134 1.22 -3.26 24.52
C PHE A 134 0.74 -2.61 25.82
N ALA A 135 1.55 -1.75 26.43
CA ALA A 135 1.15 -0.97 27.59
C ALA A 135 0.39 0.29 27.14
N ARG A 136 -0.66 0.66 27.87
CA ARG A 136 -1.34 1.94 27.65
C ARG A 136 -0.38 3.09 27.95
N VAL A 137 -0.37 4.08 27.08
CA VAL A 137 0.40 5.32 27.24
C VAL A 137 -0.52 6.54 27.18
N GLU A 138 0.03 7.72 27.48
CA GLU A 138 -0.69 8.98 27.26
C GLU A 138 -1.11 9.10 25.79
N ASP A 139 -2.30 9.66 25.59
CA ASP A 139 -2.82 9.85 24.24
C ASP A 139 -1.98 10.88 23.48
N ALA A 140 -2.11 10.87 22.16
CA ALA A 140 -1.40 11.79 21.28
C ALA A 140 -2.38 12.70 20.55
N SER A 141 -1.93 13.91 20.22
CA SER A 141 -2.63 14.73 19.23
C SER A 141 -2.67 14.01 17.87
N ASP A 142 -3.58 14.41 16.97
CA ASP A 142 -3.68 13.76 15.66
C ASP A 142 -2.38 13.84 14.84
N ASP A 143 -1.62 14.93 14.99
CA ASP A 143 -0.35 15.13 14.32
C ASP A 143 0.74 14.20 14.89
N GLU A 144 0.85 14.12 16.22
CA GLU A 144 1.81 13.24 16.90
C GLU A 144 1.44 11.75 16.80
N LEU A 145 0.16 11.44 16.63
CA LEU A 145 -0.34 10.08 16.58
C LEU A 145 0.29 9.32 15.41
N VAL A 146 0.33 9.94 14.23
CA VAL A 146 0.87 9.29 13.03
C VAL A 146 2.35 8.96 13.23
N ASP A 147 3.13 9.91 13.76
CA ASP A 147 4.53 9.67 14.09
C ASP A 147 4.70 8.49 15.05
N LYS A 148 3.93 8.42 16.13
CA LYS A 148 3.98 7.30 17.10
C LYS A 148 3.58 5.96 16.46
N ILE A 149 2.59 5.96 15.57
CA ILE A 149 2.17 4.76 14.83
C ILE A 149 3.29 4.30 13.89
N TYR A 150 4.06 5.19 13.26
CA TYR A 150 5.09 4.78 12.30
C TYR A 150 6.52 4.75 12.87
N GLN A 151 6.71 5.12 14.14
CA GLN A 151 8.01 5.10 14.84
C GLN A 151 8.50 3.67 15.10
N SER A 152 9.04 3.02 14.06
CA SER A 152 9.66 1.70 14.14
C SER A 152 10.71 1.51 13.04
N SER A 153 11.61 0.54 13.20
CA SER A 153 12.60 0.19 12.17
C SER A 153 11.98 -0.33 10.87
N TRP A 154 10.73 -0.80 10.94
CA TRP A 154 10.00 -1.36 9.80
C TRP A 154 9.46 -0.32 8.84
N PHE A 155 9.41 0.96 9.22
CA PHE A 155 8.87 2.01 8.36
C PHE A 155 9.90 3.09 8.17
N ASN A 156 10.26 3.35 6.92
CA ASN A 156 11.26 4.34 6.58
C ASN A 156 10.54 5.54 6.00
N SER A 157 10.62 6.66 6.70
CA SER A 157 9.99 7.90 6.25
C SER A 157 10.55 8.31 4.90
N ILE A 158 9.66 8.77 4.04
CA ILE A 158 9.94 9.47 2.78
C ILE A 158 9.33 10.87 2.81
N GLU A 159 9.02 11.38 4.00
CA GLU A 159 8.68 12.77 4.21
C GLU A 159 9.89 13.64 3.90
N THR A 160 9.69 14.65 3.06
CA THR A 160 10.80 15.35 2.39
C THR A 160 11.00 16.79 2.85
N GLN A 161 10.01 17.42 3.49
CA GLN A 161 10.12 18.80 3.98
C GLN A 161 9.27 19.01 5.23
N SER A 162 9.74 19.86 6.15
CA SER A 162 9.00 20.25 7.36
C SER A 162 7.78 21.12 7.05
N GLU A 163 7.77 21.82 5.90
CA GLU A 163 6.67 22.67 5.46
C GLU A 163 6.30 22.36 4.00
N CYS A 164 5.23 21.59 3.79
CA CYS A 164 4.62 21.44 2.48
C CYS A 164 3.43 22.39 2.33
N HIS A 165 3.50 23.30 1.38
CA HIS A 165 2.38 24.11 0.94
C HIS A 165 1.42 23.28 0.07
N GLU A 166 0.12 23.34 0.37
CA GLU A 166 -0.92 22.61 -0.37
C GLU A 166 -1.70 23.55 -1.30
N ASP A 167 -1.08 24.66 -1.72
CA ASP A 167 -1.67 25.71 -2.58
C ASP A 167 -2.08 25.21 -3.97
N TRP A 168 -1.57 24.04 -4.38
CA TRP A 168 -1.99 23.34 -5.60
C TRP A 168 -3.41 22.76 -5.52
N LEU A 169 -3.99 22.68 -4.32
CA LEU A 169 -5.39 22.27 -4.12
C LEU A 169 -6.33 23.43 -4.40
N VAL A 170 -6.39 23.86 -5.66
CA VAL A 170 -7.34 24.89 -6.08
C VAL A 170 -8.73 24.24 -6.22
N LYS A 171 -9.69 24.70 -5.42
CA LYS A 171 -11.12 24.43 -5.65
C LYS A 171 -11.67 25.54 -6.53
N ASN A 172 -12.29 25.17 -7.65
CA ASN A 172 -12.97 26.11 -8.53
C ASN A 172 -14.33 25.53 -8.92
N GLU A 173 -15.36 26.37 -8.83
CA GLU A 173 -16.74 25.98 -9.13
C GLU A 173 -17.04 25.91 -10.64
N ASP A 174 -16.16 26.42 -11.50
CA ASP A 174 -16.36 26.52 -12.95
C ASP A 174 -16.05 25.22 -13.71
N VAL A 175 -15.52 24.17 -13.05
CA VAL A 175 -15.32 22.87 -13.69
C VAL A 175 -16.66 22.27 -14.05
N LYS A 176 -16.84 21.92 -15.33
CA LYS A 176 -18.03 21.23 -15.81
C LYS A 176 -17.96 19.75 -15.45
N TYR A 177 -18.97 19.29 -14.72
CA TYR A 177 -19.24 17.88 -14.43
C TYR A 177 -20.71 17.71 -14.03
N ASP A 178 -21.22 16.48 -14.14
CA ASP A 178 -22.58 16.13 -13.73
C ASP A 178 -22.69 15.97 -12.21
N LYS A 179 -23.17 17.02 -11.54
CA LYS A 179 -23.35 17.06 -10.07
C LYS A 179 -24.35 16.00 -9.57
N GLU A 180 -25.36 15.64 -10.36
CA GLU A 180 -26.38 14.67 -9.94
C GLU A 180 -25.79 13.25 -9.94
N LYS A 181 -25.14 12.86 -11.04
CA LYS A 181 -24.41 11.58 -11.12
C LYS A 181 -23.36 11.48 -10.03
N LEU A 182 -22.68 12.59 -9.74
CA LEU A 182 -21.67 12.59 -8.70
C LEU A 182 -22.25 12.36 -7.31
N ASN A 183 -23.28 13.11 -6.93
CA ASN A 183 -23.96 12.91 -5.65
C ASN A 183 -24.51 11.49 -5.52
N LYS A 184 -25.00 10.91 -6.62
CA LYS A 184 -25.43 9.50 -6.65
C LYS A 184 -24.27 8.54 -6.36
N LEU A 185 -23.08 8.76 -6.93
CA LEU A 185 -21.89 7.97 -6.63
C LEU A 185 -21.46 8.12 -5.16
N LEU A 186 -21.39 9.35 -4.64
CA LEU A 186 -21.04 9.59 -3.23
C LEU A 186 -22.00 8.88 -2.28
N ASN A 187 -23.29 8.86 -2.60
CA ASN A 187 -24.30 8.10 -1.84
C ASN A 187 -24.06 6.58 -1.89
N LYS A 188 -23.52 6.03 -2.99
CA LYS A 188 -23.16 4.60 -3.03
C LYS A 188 -22.04 4.26 -2.05
N PHE A 189 -21.04 5.15 -1.93
CA PHE A 189 -19.97 4.99 -0.94
C PHE A 189 -20.50 5.12 0.50
N LYS A 190 -21.29 6.16 0.80
CA LYS A 190 -21.83 6.43 2.15
C LYS A 190 -22.78 5.33 2.64
N ASN A 191 -23.61 4.79 1.76
CA ASN A 191 -24.58 3.74 2.13
C ASN A 191 -24.00 2.32 2.11
N ASN A 192 -22.67 2.19 2.03
CA ASN A 192 -21.97 0.90 2.02
C ASN A 192 -22.58 -0.08 0.99
N ASN A 193 -22.85 0.42 -0.24
CA ASN A 193 -23.34 -0.41 -1.33
C ASN A 193 -22.38 -1.59 -1.53
N ASN A 194 -22.91 -2.82 -1.66
CA ASN A 194 -22.14 -4.07 -1.81
C ASN A 194 -20.96 -3.99 -2.79
N PHE A 195 -21.03 -3.12 -3.80
CA PHE A 195 -19.98 -2.95 -4.80
C PHE A 195 -18.81 -2.05 -4.37
N TYR A 196 -19.05 -1.05 -3.50
CA TYR A 196 -18.08 -0.04 -3.09
C TYR A 196 -17.83 0.00 -1.57
N GLN A 197 -18.16 -1.10 -0.89
CA GLN A 197 -17.97 -1.21 0.55
C GLN A 197 -16.50 -1.01 0.94
N LYS A 198 -16.30 -0.52 2.17
CA LYS A 198 -14.98 -0.37 2.79
C LYS A 198 -14.05 0.59 2.05
N ALA A 199 -14.60 1.48 1.22
CA ALA A 199 -13.87 2.67 0.78
C ALA A 199 -13.49 3.50 2.01
N SER A 200 -12.26 3.97 2.02
CA SER A 200 -11.68 4.74 3.13
C SER A 200 -11.45 6.19 2.75
N SER A 201 -11.12 6.43 1.49
CA SER A 201 -11.08 7.78 0.92
C SER A 201 -11.43 7.75 -0.57
N PHE A 202 -11.90 8.88 -1.08
CA PHE A 202 -12.19 9.08 -2.48
C PHE A 202 -11.91 10.53 -2.88
N LEU A 203 -10.94 10.73 -3.78
CA LEU A 203 -10.51 12.04 -4.26
C LEU A 203 -10.58 12.08 -5.79
N VAL A 204 -11.01 13.22 -6.34
CA VAL A 204 -11.08 13.45 -7.78
C VAL A 204 -10.51 14.83 -8.12
N MET A 205 -9.52 14.83 -9.02
CA MET A 205 -8.91 16.02 -9.61
C MET A 205 -9.28 16.09 -11.09
N LYS A 206 -9.79 17.23 -11.56
CA LYS A 206 -10.15 17.48 -12.96
C LYS A 206 -9.65 18.85 -13.36
N GLY A 207 -8.93 18.98 -14.48
CA GLY A 207 -8.51 20.32 -14.92
C GLY A 207 -7.48 20.97 -14.00
N GLY A 208 -6.70 20.18 -13.25
CA GLY A 208 -5.87 20.68 -12.15
C GLY A 208 -6.65 21.20 -10.92
N GLN A 209 -7.95 20.92 -10.81
CA GLN A 209 -8.81 21.40 -9.71
C GLN A 209 -9.44 20.25 -8.91
N LEU A 210 -9.40 20.37 -7.58
CA LEU A 210 -9.93 19.35 -6.69
C LEU A 210 -11.45 19.44 -6.67
N ILE A 211 -12.11 18.43 -7.26
CA ILE A 211 -13.57 18.35 -7.33
C ILE A 211 -14.12 17.73 -6.05
N ILE A 212 -13.44 16.72 -5.52
CA ILE A 212 -13.92 15.92 -4.38
C ILE A 212 -12.75 15.49 -3.54
N GLU A 213 -13.00 15.51 -2.23
CA GLU A 213 -12.19 14.87 -1.23
C GLU A 213 -13.08 14.42 -0.09
N GLU A 214 -13.25 13.10 0.05
CA GLU A 214 -14.10 12.48 1.05
C GLU A 214 -13.31 11.40 1.79
N TYR A 215 -13.48 11.35 3.10
CA TYR A 215 -12.88 10.35 3.99
C TYR A 215 -14.01 9.63 4.75
N MET A 216 -13.87 8.32 4.88
CA MET A 216 -14.95 7.43 5.33
C MET A 216 -14.45 6.46 6.38
N ASN A 217 -15.35 5.93 7.20
CA ASN A 217 -15.05 4.88 8.17
C ASN A 217 -13.92 5.27 9.13
N GLY A 218 -13.98 6.47 9.73
CA GLY A 218 -13.00 6.92 10.73
C GLY A 218 -11.62 7.32 10.19
N TRP A 219 -11.38 7.22 8.88
CA TRP A 219 -10.16 7.71 8.25
C TRP A 219 -10.11 9.23 8.20
N LYS A 220 -8.90 9.78 8.26
CA LYS A 220 -8.64 11.23 8.24
C LYS A 220 -7.68 11.59 7.11
N GLN A 221 -7.69 12.86 6.73
CA GLN A 221 -6.80 13.42 5.70
C GLN A 221 -5.31 13.19 6.00
N SER A 222 -4.90 13.28 7.27
CA SER A 222 -3.52 13.11 7.71
C SER A 222 -3.06 11.66 7.76
N TYR A 223 -3.98 10.69 7.73
CA TYR A 223 -3.63 9.28 7.94
C TYR A 223 -3.13 8.65 6.62
N PRO A 224 -1.93 8.05 6.61
CA PRO A 224 -1.48 7.29 5.47
C PRO A 224 -2.22 5.96 5.36
N HIS A 225 -2.47 5.55 4.13
CA HIS A 225 -2.97 4.23 3.80
C HIS A 225 -1.85 3.36 3.27
N SER A 226 -1.92 2.06 3.57
CA SER A 226 -1.20 1.08 2.76
C SER A 226 -1.73 1.12 1.34
N ILE A 227 -0.91 1.62 0.42
CA ILE A 227 -1.27 1.73 -1.00
C ILE A 227 -1.08 0.40 -1.73
N GLN A 228 -0.56 -0.62 -1.03
CA GLN A 228 -0.35 -1.96 -1.56
C GLN A 228 0.39 -1.88 -2.89
N SER A 229 -0.02 -2.64 -3.91
CA SER A 229 0.67 -2.68 -5.20
C SER A 229 0.67 -1.38 -6.02
N VAL A 230 0.00 -0.31 -5.58
CA VAL A 230 0.25 1.04 -6.12
C VAL A 230 1.71 1.48 -5.86
N THR A 231 2.38 0.90 -4.87
CA THR A 231 3.82 1.09 -4.61
C THR A 231 4.68 0.80 -5.84
N LYS A 232 4.29 -0.16 -6.68
CA LYS A 232 5.02 -0.47 -7.92
C LYS A 232 5.03 0.74 -8.88
N SER A 233 3.91 1.45 -8.96
CA SER A 233 3.80 2.66 -9.76
C SER A 233 4.67 3.80 -9.21
N LEU A 234 4.82 3.92 -7.89
CA LEU A 234 5.83 4.79 -7.27
C LEU A 234 7.27 4.36 -7.65
N THR A 235 7.57 3.05 -7.64
CA THR A 235 8.86 2.52 -8.09
C THR A 235 9.15 2.82 -9.57
N SER A 236 8.12 2.80 -10.43
CA SER A 236 8.23 3.20 -11.84
C SER A 236 8.59 4.68 -11.98
N LEU A 237 7.87 5.56 -11.28
CA LEU A 237 8.19 6.99 -11.28
C LEU A 237 9.61 7.24 -10.78
N MET A 238 10.01 6.61 -9.68
CA MET A 238 11.37 6.74 -9.15
C MET A 238 12.44 6.21 -10.12
N THR A 239 12.15 5.16 -10.89
CA THR A 239 13.06 4.68 -11.95
C THR A 239 13.26 5.75 -13.03
N GLY A 240 12.17 6.40 -13.45
CA GLY A 240 12.24 7.51 -14.40
C GLY A 240 13.05 8.69 -13.88
N VAL A 241 12.88 9.03 -12.59
CA VAL A 241 13.63 10.13 -11.96
C VAL A 241 15.12 9.78 -11.93
N ALA A 242 15.45 8.54 -11.57
CA ALA A 242 16.83 8.04 -11.59
C ALA A 242 17.48 8.14 -12.98
N ILE A 243 16.71 7.87 -14.06
CA ILE A 243 17.20 8.04 -15.44
C ILE A 243 17.34 9.51 -15.79
N TYR A 244 16.33 10.33 -15.48
CA TYR A 244 16.34 11.77 -15.75
C TYR A 244 17.53 12.49 -15.07
N GLU A 245 17.88 12.05 -13.86
CA GLU A 245 19.01 12.57 -13.08
C GLU A 245 20.34 11.87 -13.39
N ASN A 246 20.40 11.03 -14.41
CA ASN A 246 21.58 10.26 -14.83
C ASN A 246 22.17 9.34 -13.74
N LYS A 247 21.35 8.90 -12.77
CA LYS A 247 21.72 7.87 -11.79
C LYS A 247 21.65 6.47 -12.41
N LEU A 248 20.76 6.29 -13.37
CA LEU A 248 20.69 5.13 -14.25
C LEU A 248 20.90 5.61 -15.69
N SER A 249 21.67 4.85 -16.48
CA SER A 249 21.91 5.15 -17.90
C SER A 249 20.72 4.80 -18.78
N GLY A 250 19.83 3.89 -18.33
CA GLY A 250 18.57 3.59 -19.00
C GLY A 250 18.04 2.19 -18.70
N ILE A 251 16.83 1.92 -19.19
CA ILE A 251 16.12 0.65 -18.91
C ILE A 251 16.76 -0.59 -19.56
N ARG A 252 17.58 -0.41 -20.59
CA ARG A 252 18.26 -1.52 -21.29
C ARG A 252 19.51 -2.03 -20.57
N GLN A 253 19.88 -1.41 -19.45
CA GLN A 253 21.01 -1.86 -18.64
C GLN A 253 20.77 -3.30 -18.16
N PRO A 254 21.72 -4.22 -18.38
CA PRO A 254 21.68 -5.57 -17.82
C PRO A 254 21.71 -5.52 -16.30
N LEU A 255 20.98 -6.43 -15.65
CA LEU A 255 20.99 -6.48 -14.18
C LEU A 255 22.37 -6.77 -13.60
N GLY A 256 23.24 -7.49 -14.33
CA GLY A 256 24.59 -7.81 -13.88
C GLY A 256 25.47 -6.57 -13.67
N GLU A 257 25.22 -5.51 -14.44
CA GLU A 257 25.88 -4.21 -14.28
C GLU A 257 25.31 -3.42 -13.09
N LEU A 258 23.99 -3.49 -12.93
CA LEU A 258 23.26 -2.77 -11.87
C LEU A 258 23.42 -3.40 -10.48
N LEU A 259 23.73 -4.71 -10.42
CA LEU A 259 23.85 -5.51 -9.21
C LEU A 259 25.14 -6.35 -9.23
N PRO A 260 26.33 -5.73 -9.20
CA PRO A 260 27.60 -6.44 -9.34
C PRO A 260 27.80 -7.53 -8.26
N ASN A 261 27.31 -7.30 -7.04
CA ASN A 261 27.36 -8.26 -5.93
C ASN A 261 26.44 -9.49 -6.13
N HIS A 262 25.55 -9.45 -7.12
CA HIS A 262 24.64 -10.54 -7.48
C HIS A 262 24.94 -11.15 -8.86
N SER A 263 26.06 -10.76 -9.48
CA SER A 263 26.45 -11.20 -10.83
C SER A 263 26.49 -12.73 -10.99
N GLN A 264 26.79 -13.50 -9.93
CA GLN A 264 26.75 -14.97 -10.00
C GLN A 264 25.36 -15.56 -10.33
N TYR A 265 24.27 -14.84 -10.03
CA TYR A 265 22.90 -15.28 -10.33
C TYR A 265 22.42 -14.83 -11.72
N LEU A 266 23.22 -14.03 -12.42
CA LEU A 266 22.88 -13.34 -13.67
C LEU A 266 23.78 -13.81 -14.82
N GLN A 267 24.05 -15.12 -14.86
CA GLN A 267 24.89 -15.77 -15.87
C GLN A 267 24.06 -16.52 -16.94
N GLY A 268 24.69 -16.90 -18.05
CA GLY A 268 24.03 -17.62 -19.13
C GLY A 268 22.85 -16.83 -19.69
N GLU A 269 21.70 -17.49 -19.88
CA GLU A 269 20.49 -16.84 -20.38
C GLU A 269 19.96 -15.73 -19.45
N LYS A 270 20.24 -15.80 -18.15
CA LYS A 270 19.83 -14.77 -17.17
C LYS A 270 20.63 -13.47 -17.30
N SER A 271 21.77 -13.50 -17.99
CA SER A 271 22.52 -12.27 -18.29
C SER A 271 21.77 -11.31 -19.23
N LYS A 272 20.77 -11.82 -19.96
CA LYS A 272 19.89 -11.04 -20.85
C LYS A 272 18.80 -10.25 -20.12
N ILE A 273 18.63 -10.47 -18.81
CA ILE A 273 17.62 -9.73 -18.03
C ILE A 273 18.11 -8.29 -17.87
N THR A 274 17.26 -7.34 -18.26
CA THR A 274 17.49 -5.89 -18.14
C THR A 274 16.53 -5.28 -17.13
N LEU A 275 16.74 -4.01 -16.78
CA LEU A 275 15.80 -3.26 -15.96
C LEU A 275 14.40 -3.15 -16.61
N GLU A 276 14.32 -3.00 -17.93
CA GLU A 276 13.08 -3.01 -18.73
C GLU A 276 12.27 -4.29 -18.47
N HIS A 277 12.94 -5.45 -18.49
CA HIS A 277 12.29 -6.73 -18.23
C HIS A 277 11.68 -6.81 -16.82
N LEU A 278 12.28 -6.15 -15.81
CA LEU A 278 11.65 -6.07 -14.48
C LEU A 278 10.39 -5.19 -14.51
N LEU A 279 10.52 -3.99 -15.07
CA LEU A 279 9.45 -2.98 -15.10
C LEU A 279 8.18 -3.46 -15.82
N MET A 280 8.33 -4.23 -16.90
CA MET A 280 7.22 -4.77 -17.68
C MET A 280 6.70 -6.12 -17.15
N MET A 281 7.19 -6.60 -15.99
CA MET A 281 6.86 -7.93 -15.44
C MET A 281 7.23 -9.09 -16.37
N GLY A 282 8.31 -8.92 -17.13
CA GLY A 282 8.74 -9.82 -18.21
C GLY A 282 10.07 -10.51 -17.95
N ALA A 283 10.54 -10.63 -16.71
CA ALA A 283 11.87 -11.18 -16.42
C ALA A 283 12.02 -12.68 -16.72
N GLY A 284 10.91 -13.41 -16.89
CA GLY A 284 10.89 -14.84 -17.20
C GLY A 284 11.31 -15.75 -16.05
N LEU A 285 11.46 -15.22 -14.83
CA LEU A 285 11.78 -16.01 -13.64
C LEU A 285 10.58 -16.84 -13.17
N ASP A 286 10.86 -18.06 -12.71
CA ASP A 286 9.86 -18.94 -12.10
C ASP A 286 9.22 -18.28 -10.87
N TRP A 287 7.93 -17.98 -10.98
CA TRP A 287 7.22 -17.21 -9.98
C TRP A 287 5.72 -17.47 -10.07
N ASP A 288 5.13 -17.99 -9.00
CA ASP A 288 3.70 -18.19 -8.88
C ASP A 288 3.15 -17.49 -7.64
N GLU A 289 2.65 -16.28 -7.85
CA GLU A 289 2.12 -15.43 -6.79
C GLU A 289 0.59 -15.54 -6.65
N TRP A 290 -0.08 -16.17 -7.61
CA TRP A 290 -1.54 -16.11 -7.73
C TRP A 290 -2.25 -17.41 -7.39
N THR A 291 -1.63 -18.58 -7.59
CA THR A 291 -2.32 -19.85 -7.33
C THR A 291 -2.43 -20.15 -5.84
N VAL A 292 -1.44 -19.71 -5.06
CA VAL A 292 -1.40 -19.85 -3.60
C VAL A 292 -1.85 -18.53 -2.98
N PRO A 293 -2.81 -18.51 -2.03
CA PRO A 293 -3.20 -17.29 -1.35
C PRO A 293 -1.99 -16.60 -0.71
N TYR A 294 -1.90 -15.27 -0.82
CA TYR A 294 -0.78 -14.51 -0.29
C TYR A 294 -0.52 -14.78 1.20
N SER A 295 -1.55 -15.06 1.98
CA SER A 295 -1.47 -15.38 3.42
C SER A 295 -0.78 -16.70 3.75
N SER A 296 -0.72 -17.60 2.77
CA SER A 296 -0.18 -18.93 2.99
C SER A 296 1.34 -18.86 3.01
N PRO A 297 2.00 -19.55 3.96
CA PRO A 297 3.45 -19.58 4.02
C PRO A 297 4.12 -20.24 2.80
N GLU A 298 3.34 -20.98 2.01
CA GLU A 298 3.73 -21.59 0.75
C GLU A 298 3.74 -20.59 -0.43
N ASN A 299 3.11 -19.42 -0.29
CA ASN A 299 3.12 -18.40 -1.34
C ASN A 299 4.55 -17.85 -1.53
N ILE A 300 4.99 -17.75 -2.79
CA ILE A 300 6.37 -17.35 -3.09
C ILE A 300 6.69 -15.90 -2.70
N ARG A 301 5.71 -14.98 -2.79
CA ARG A 301 5.87 -13.60 -2.29
C ARG A 301 6.03 -13.60 -0.78
N TYR A 302 5.26 -14.41 -0.06
CA TYR A 302 5.40 -14.56 1.38
C TYR A 302 6.81 -15.07 1.75
N GLN A 303 7.31 -16.09 1.04
CA GLN A 303 8.66 -16.62 1.26
C GLN A 303 9.76 -15.58 0.95
N GLU A 304 9.62 -14.82 -0.13
CA GLU A 304 10.57 -13.76 -0.48
C GLU A 304 10.64 -12.70 0.62
N MET A 305 9.49 -12.20 1.09
CA MET A 305 9.43 -11.12 2.10
C MET A 305 10.05 -11.53 3.43
N ARG A 306 10.19 -12.84 3.65
CA ARG A 306 10.79 -13.43 4.85
C ARG A 306 12.24 -13.84 4.70
N SER A 307 12.72 -13.92 3.47
CA SER A 307 14.11 -14.21 3.23
C SER A 307 14.94 -13.10 3.86
N HIS A 308 16.00 -13.46 4.58
CA HIS A 308 17.03 -12.49 4.99
C HIS A 308 17.83 -11.95 3.80
N THR A 309 17.64 -12.52 2.60
CA THR A 309 18.28 -12.11 1.35
C THR A 309 17.26 -12.09 0.20
N PRO A 310 16.26 -11.19 0.21
CA PRO A 310 15.14 -11.23 -0.74
C PRO A 310 15.56 -11.00 -2.20
N VAL A 311 16.56 -10.14 -2.43
CA VAL A 311 17.17 -9.91 -3.75
C VAL A 311 17.80 -11.20 -4.28
N LYS A 312 18.60 -11.89 -3.46
CA LYS A 312 19.14 -13.23 -3.82
C LYS A 312 17.99 -14.21 -4.07
N PHE A 313 17.03 -14.30 -3.17
CA PHE A 313 15.91 -15.26 -3.27
C PHE A 313 15.20 -15.18 -4.62
N THR A 314 14.95 -13.95 -5.07
CA THR A 314 14.34 -13.67 -6.38
C THR A 314 15.29 -14.01 -7.52
N LEU A 315 16.52 -13.50 -7.47
CA LEU A 315 17.50 -13.71 -8.54
C LEU A 315 17.98 -15.15 -8.64
N ASP A 316 17.79 -16.01 -7.64
CA ASP A 316 18.18 -17.43 -7.68
C ASP A 316 17.15 -18.31 -8.41
N ARG A 317 15.96 -17.78 -8.73
CA ARG A 317 14.91 -18.55 -9.42
C ARG A 317 15.35 -18.95 -10.83
N PRO A 318 14.97 -20.15 -11.33
CA PRO A 318 15.25 -20.54 -12.71
C PRO A 318 14.45 -19.68 -13.70
N LEU A 319 14.90 -19.66 -14.96
CA LEU A 319 14.09 -19.11 -16.06
C LEU A 319 13.08 -20.15 -16.52
N THR A 320 11.83 -19.72 -16.71
CA THR A 320 10.75 -20.50 -17.32
C THR A 320 10.37 -20.00 -18.71
N SER A 321 10.80 -18.79 -19.06
CA SER A 321 10.59 -18.19 -20.38
C SER A 321 11.74 -17.23 -20.73
N GLU A 322 11.87 -16.90 -22.01
CA GLU A 322 12.85 -15.90 -22.47
C GLU A 322 12.50 -14.51 -21.90
N PRO A 323 13.45 -13.76 -21.31
CA PRO A 323 13.20 -12.42 -20.81
C PRO A 323 12.60 -11.53 -21.90
N GLY A 324 11.55 -10.80 -21.55
CA GLY A 324 10.84 -9.90 -22.44
C GLY A 324 9.64 -10.50 -23.18
N THR A 325 9.43 -11.83 -23.12
CA THR A 325 8.45 -12.50 -24.00
C THR A 325 7.09 -12.80 -23.36
N GLN A 326 7.01 -12.90 -22.03
CA GLN A 326 5.79 -13.29 -21.33
C GLN A 326 5.59 -12.48 -20.06
N PHE A 327 4.35 -12.06 -19.81
CA PHE A 327 3.96 -11.38 -18.56
C PHE A 327 3.85 -12.40 -17.44
N ASN A 328 4.56 -12.15 -16.35
CA ASN A 328 4.36 -12.85 -15.08
C ASN A 328 4.43 -11.85 -13.93
N TYR A 329 3.29 -11.62 -13.27
CA TYR A 329 3.23 -10.68 -12.15
C TYR A 329 4.10 -11.19 -10.99
N ASN A 330 5.10 -10.40 -10.62
CA ASN A 330 6.13 -10.84 -9.71
C ASN A 330 6.56 -9.72 -8.75
N GLY A 331 6.23 -9.85 -7.47
CA GLY A 331 6.63 -8.89 -6.45
C GLY A 331 8.13 -8.88 -6.16
N GLY A 332 8.82 -10.03 -6.27
CA GLY A 332 10.25 -10.15 -6.03
C GLY A 332 11.09 -9.32 -7.00
N ILE A 333 10.75 -9.27 -8.29
CA ILE A 333 11.47 -8.43 -9.26
C ILE A 333 11.26 -6.93 -9.01
N VAL A 334 10.17 -6.54 -8.34
CA VAL A 334 9.99 -5.16 -7.89
C VAL A 334 10.89 -4.85 -6.70
N THR A 335 11.06 -5.79 -5.75
CA THR A 335 12.08 -5.68 -4.69
C THR A 335 13.47 -5.46 -5.29
N VAL A 336 13.83 -6.23 -6.32
CA VAL A 336 15.10 -6.08 -7.05
C VAL A 336 15.21 -4.69 -7.71
N ALA A 337 14.15 -4.19 -8.33
CA ALA A 337 14.14 -2.83 -8.89
C ALA A 337 14.33 -1.75 -7.81
N GLY A 338 13.73 -1.94 -6.63
CA GLY A 338 13.92 -1.05 -5.47
C GLY A 338 15.37 -0.99 -5.00
N GLU A 339 16.03 -2.14 -4.93
CA GLU A 339 17.46 -2.26 -4.59
C GLU A 339 18.35 -1.56 -5.62
N ILE A 340 18.07 -1.74 -6.92
CA ILE A 340 18.80 -1.06 -8.00
C ILE A 340 18.73 0.46 -7.85
N ILE A 341 17.53 0.99 -7.57
CA ILE A 341 17.32 2.42 -7.39
C ILE A 341 18.04 2.92 -6.13
N ALA A 342 17.96 2.21 -5.00
CA ALA A 342 18.70 2.59 -3.80
C ALA A 342 20.22 2.68 -4.09
N ASN A 343 20.76 1.66 -4.75
CA ASN A 343 22.16 1.60 -5.15
C ASN A 343 22.57 2.71 -6.13
N SER A 344 21.72 3.09 -7.09
CA SER A 344 22.03 4.19 -8.03
C SER A 344 22.15 5.56 -7.33
N TYR A 345 21.49 5.73 -6.19
CA TYR A 345 21.62 6.91 -5.32
C TYR A 345 22.64 6.73 -4.19
N LYS A 346 23.33 5.58 -4.12
CA LYS A 346 24.25 5.21 -3.02
C LYS A 346 23.56 5.26 -1.65
N LYS A 347 22.34 4.76 -1.59
CA LYS A 347 21.52 4.68 -0.37
C LYS A 347 21.34 3.22 0.01
N GLU A 348 21.24 2.99 1.32
CA GLU A 348 20.98 1.64 1.86
C GLU A 348 19.54 1.19 1.55
N ARG A 349 18.60 2.13 1.40
CA ARG A 349 17.19 1.85 1.22
C ARG A 349 16.55 2.76 0.18
N PHE A 350 15.47 2.26 -0.42
CA PHE A 350 14.69 2.97 -1.44
C PHE A 350 14.13 4.31 -0.94
N ALA A 351 13.76 4.39 0.34
CA ALA A 351 13.29 5.63 0.98
C ALA A 351 14.32 6.76 0.89
N GLY A 352 15.61 6.46 1.12
CA GLY A 352 16.68 7.44 1.01
C GLY A 352 16.89 7.93 -0.42
N ALA A 353 16.61 7.10 -1.43
CA ALA A 353 16.66 7.52 -2.83
C ALA A 353 15.52 8.50 -3.15
N ILE A 354 14.31 8.28 -2.64
CA ILE A 354 13.19 9.22 -2.81
C ILE A 354 13.54 10.60 -2.24
N ILE A 355 14.07 10.64 -1.01
CA ILE A 355 14.43 11.89 -0.32
C ILE A 355 15.47 12.69 -1.11
N ASP A 356 16.49 12.01 -1.66
CA ASP A 356 17.59 12.65 -2.39
C ASP A 356 17.26 12.96 -3.87
N SER A 357 16.06 12.61 -4.35
CA SER A 357 15.67 12.77 -5.75
C SER A 357 14.74 13.95 -5.98
N GLY A 358 14.53 14.31 -7.24
CA GLY A 358 13.53 15.29 -7.65
C GLY A 358 12.10 14.94 -7.21
N LEU A 359 11.80 13.66 -6.94
CA LEU A 359 10.49 13.26 -6.44
C LEU A 359 10.15 13.87 -5.07
N SER A 360 11.17 14.23 -4.28
CA SER A 360 11.03 14.95 -3.01
C SER A 360 10.25 16.25 -3.10
N LYS A 361 10.20 16.88 -4.29
CA LYS A 361 9.47 18.11 -4.58
C LYS A 361 7.95 17.95 -4.55
N LEU A 362 7.44 16.72 -4.61
CA LEU A 362 6.03 16.43 -4.35
C LEU A 362 5.65 16.68 -2.87
N CYS A 363 6.65 16.78 -1.99
CA CYS A 363 6.46 17.11 -0.59
C CYS A 363 5.47 16.15 0.10
N PHE A 364 5.85 14.87 0.16
CA PHE A 364 5.05 13.86 0.85
C PHE A 364 5.00 14.16 2.35
N LYS A 365 3.87 13.92 3.00
CA LYS A 365 3.74 14.03 4.47
C LYS A 365 3.20 12.73 5.03
N ASN A 366 3.64 12.34 6.22
CA ASN A 366 3.22 11.10 6.86
C ASN A 366 3.39 9.90 5.92
N ALA A 367 4.50 9.86 5.19
CA ALA A 367 4.70 8.94 4.09
C ALA A 367 5.87 8.02 4.39
N TYR A 368 5.69 6.71 4.16
CA TYR A 368 6.66 5.70 4.55
C TYR A 368 6.77 4.59 3.50
N ILE A 369 7.94 3.95 3.47
CA ILE A 369 8.15 2.67 2.79
C ILE A 369 8.45 1.63 3.87
N SER A 370 7.66 0.55 3.89
CA SER A 370 7.92 -0.55 4.82
C SER A 370 9.15 -1.34 4.40
N ALA A 371 9.96 -1.77 5.37
CA ALA A 371 10.97 -2.79 5.18
C ALA A 371 10.35 -4.19 5.16
N GLN A 372 11.11 -5.15 4.66
CA GLN A 372 10.88 -6.60 4.78
C GLN A 372 12.12 -7.26 5.40
N MET A 373 12.11 -8.59 5.57
CA MET A 373 13.29 -9.28 6.12
C MET A 373 14.54 -9.04 5.27
N GLY A 374 15.69 -9.06 5.95
CA GLY A 374 16.96 -8.63 5.35
C GLY A 374 17.12 -7.11 5.26
N ASP A 375 16.21 -6.34 5.87
CA ASP A 375 16.24 -4.87 5.93
C ASP A 375 16.12 -4.18 4.56
N VAL A 376 15.56 -4.89 3.59
CA VAL A 376 15.31 -4.40 2.23
C VAL A 376 13.96 -3.71 2.17
N SER A 377 13.83 -2.65 1.37
CA SER A 377 12.54 -1.97 1.15
C SER A 377 11.55 -2.85 0.40
N ASN A 378 10.31 -2.94 0.88
CA ASN A 378 9.21 -3.59 0.17
C ASN A 378 8.63 -2.63 -0.88
N THR A 379 9.31 -2.51 -2.02
CA THR A 379 8.87 -1.68 -3.16
C THR A 379 7.72 -2.31 -3.95
N ALA A 380 7.42 -3.60 -3.73
CA ALA A 380 6.30 -4.26 -4.36
C ALA A 380 4.94 -3.85 -3.78
N GLY A 381 4.87 -3.50 -2.50
CA GLY A 381 3.61 -3.18 -1.83
C GLY A 381 3.68 -2.46 -0.48
N GLY A 382 4.86 -2.04 -0.06
CA GLY A 382 5.11 -1.49 1.28
C GLY A 382 4.89 0.01 1.43
N GLY A 383 4.37 0.70 0.41
CA GLY A 383 4.11 2.13 0.47
C GLY A 383 2.95 2.48 1.41
N MET A 384 3.17 3.49 2.24
CA MET A 384 2.18 4.10 3.12
C MET A 384 2.08 5.58 2.74
N LEU A 385 0.98 5.99 2.08
CA LEU A 385 0.80 7.36 1.61
C LEU A 385 -0.58 7.89 1.98
N ARG A 386 -0.68 9.21 2.22
CA ARG A 386 -1.98 9.88 2.29
C ARG A 386 -2.67 9.85 0.91
N PRO A 387 -4.00 9.92 0.84
CA PRO A 387 -4.71 9.97 -0.45
C PRO A 387 -4.33 11.20 -1.28
N ARG A 388 -4.04 12.35 -0.63
CA ARG A 388 -3.48 13.53 -1.30
C ARG A 388 -2.13 13.23 -1.95
N ASP A 389 -1.27 12.45 -1.31
CA ASP A 389 0.05 12.12 -1.84
C ASP A 389 -0.04 11.12 -3.01
N MET A 390 -1.00 10.20 -2.98
CA MET A 390 -1.36 9.40 -4.16
C MET A 390 -1.87 10.28 -5.32
N LEU A 391 -2.65 11.33 -5.01
CA LEU A 391 -3.16 12.26 -6.02
C LEU A 391 -2.02 13.01 -6.70
N LYS A 392 -0.98 13.41 -5.96
CA LYS A 392 0.23 14.03 -6.51
C LYS A 392 0.95 13.12 -7.50
N LEU A 393 1.07 11.83 -7.20
CA LEU A 393 1.65 10.84 -8.14
C LEU A 393 0.82 10.76 -9.43
N GLY A 394 -0.51 10.72 -9.31
CA GLY A 394 -1.40 10.70 -10.47
C GLY A 394 -1.32 11.99 -11.29
N MET A 395 -1.27 13.15 -10.64
CA MET A 395 -1.09 14.45 -11.30
C MET A 395 0.25 14.54 -12.02
N LEU A 396 1.33 14.02 -11.43
CA LEU A 396 2.64 13.99 -12.08
C LEU A 396 2.59 13.23 -13.41
N VAL A 397 1.91 12.09 -13.45
CA VAL A 397 1.71 11.30 -14.69
C VAL A 397 0.78 12.02 -15.67
N ASN A 398 -0.32 12.60 -15.17
CA ASN A 398 -1.28 13.32 -15.98
C ASN A 398 -0.66 14.56 -16.65
N ASN A 399 0.28 15.23 -15.96
CA ASN A 399 0.97 16.43 -16.40
C ASN A 399 2.34 16.13 -17.05
N ASP A 400 2.49 14.95 -17.66
CA ASP A 400 3.67 14.59 -18.45
C ASP A 400 5.00 14.74 -17.69
N GLY A 401 5.01 14.43 -16.40
CA GLY A 401 6.21 14.49 -15.57
C GLY A 401 6.51 15.87 -14.96
N ASN A 402 5.62 16.85 -15.15
CA ASN A 402 5.74 18.18 -14.57
C ASN A 402 4.92 18.32 -13.28
N TRP A 403 5.55 18.87 -12.26
CA TRP A 403 4.92 19.23 -11.00
C TRP A 403 5.03 20.74 -10.78
N GLN A 404 3.89 21.44 -10.77
CA GLN A 404 3.82 22.90 -10.57
C GLN A 404 4.78 23.72 -11.47
N GLY A 405 4.93 23.31 -12.72
CA GLY A 405 5.82 23.97 -13.69
C GLY A 405 7.28 23.50 -13.63
N GLU A 406 7.63 22.62 -12.70
CA GLU A 406 8.95 22.00 -12.64
C GLU A 406 8.96 20.60 -13.27
N PRO A 407 9.84 20.31 -14.23
CA PRO A 407 10.01 18.96 -14.76
C PRO A 407 10.72 18.08 -13.73
N ILE A 408 10.03 17.04 -13.27
CA ILE A 408 10.56 15.99 -12.38
C ILE A 408 10.95 14.75 -13.19
N LEU A 409 10.19 14.49 -14.25
CA LEU A 409 10.36 13.38 -15.17
C LEU A 409 10.35 13.90 -16.61
N ALA A 410 11.11 13.24 -17.48
CA ALA A 410 10.98 13.43 -18.91
C ALA A 410 9.58 13.02 -19.38
N LYS A 411 8.99 13.78 -20.30
CA LYS A 411 7.70 13.45 -20.90
C LYS A 411 7.72 12.06 -21.56
N GLU A 412 8.83 11.76 -22.23
CA GLU A 412 9.10 10.49 -22.89
C GLU A 412 9.05 9.31 -21.92
N TRP A 413 9.50 9.51 -20.67
CA TRP A 413 9.36 8.48 -19.63
C TRP A 413 7.90 8.19 -19.31
N ILE A 414 7.06 9.23 -19.21
CA ILE A 414 5.62 9.04 -18.95
C ILE A 414 4.97 8.30 -20.13
N GLU A 415 5.29 8.68 -21.37
CA GLU A 415 4.78 8.02 -22.57
C GLU A 415 5.20 6.55 -22.65
N ASP A 416 6.48 6.26 -22.43
CA ASP A 416 7.00 4.89 -22.46
C ASP A 416 6.47 4.05 -21.29
N SER A 417 6.49 4.57 -20.06
CA SER A 417 6.06 3.83 -18.86
C SER A 417 4.56 3.51 -18.87
N THR A 418 3.76 4.25 -19.63
CA THR A 418 2.30 4.05 -19.74
C THR A 418 1.87 3.48 -21.10
N ARG A 419 2.83 3.01 -21.91
CA ARG A 419 2.56 2.20 -23.11
C ARG A 419 2.42 0.72 -22.74
N GLY A 420 1.53 -0.01 -23.43
CA GLY A 420 1.38 -1.45 -23.24
C GLY A 420 2.48 -2.26 -23.93
N TYR A 421 3.16 -3.14 -23.18
CA TYR A 421 4.21 -4.02 -23.70
C TYR A 421 3.80 -5.49 -23.74
N LEU A 422 3.24 -5.99 -22.64
CA LEU A 422 2.83 -7.38 -22.50
C LEU A 422 1.35 -7.48 -22.14
N TYR A 423 0.71 -8.52 -22.67
CA TYR A 423 -0.67 -8.83 -22.36
C TYR A 423 -0.77 -9.56 -21.02
N THR A 424 -1.74 -9.13 -20.21
CA THR A 424 -2.09 -9.81 -18.97
C THR A 424 -3.18 -10.85 -19.30
N SER A 425 -2.89 -12.14 -19.13
CA SER A 425 -3.78 -13.27 -19.49
C SER A 425 -5.21 -13.17 -18.91
N PRO A 426 -6.18 -13.91 -19.48
CA PRO A 426 -7.08 -13.41 -20.52
C PRO A 426 -8.10 -12.37 -20.00
N GLY A 427 -8.00 -11.13 -20.49
CA GLY A 427 -8.95 -10.03 -20.20
C GLY A 427 -8.75 -8.73 -20.99
N ALA A 428 -7.82 -8.71 -21.96
CA ALA A 428 -7.52 -7.58 -22.86
C ALA A 428 -6.91 -6.32 -22.22
N SER A 429 -6.41 -6.39 -20.98
CA SER A 429 -5.57 -5.32 -20.41
C SER A 429 -4.10 -5.56 -20.75
N THR A 430 -3.39 -4.46 -21.03
CA THR A 430 -1.93 -4.48 -21.22
C THR A 430 -1.23 -3.91 -20.00
N TYR A 431 0.05 -4.21 -19.86
CA TYR A 431 0.89 -3.71 -18.77
C TYR A 431 2.01 -2.83 -19.32
N GLY A 432 2.19 -1.67 -18.69
CA GLY A 432 3.32 -0.76 -18.89
C GLY A 432 4.45 -1.03 -17.90
N TYR A 433 5.26 -0.01 -17.63
CA TYR A 433 6.28 -0.08 -16.58
C TYR A 433 5.61 0.13 -15.22
N TYR A 434 5.15 -0.97 -14.61
CA TYR A 434 4.37 -1.00 -13.37
C TYR A 434 3.06 -0.18 -13.38
N TRP A 435 2.43 -0.06 -14.55
CA TRP A 435 1.10 0.53 -14.73
C TRP A 435 0.18 -0.44 -15.44
N TRP A 436 -1.03 -0.62 -14.93
CA TRP A 436 -2.10 -1.34 -15.62
C TRP A 436 -2.78 -0.41 -16.63
N LEU A 437 -3.12 -0.91 -17.80
CA LEU A 437 -3.72 -0.13 -18.88
C LEU A 437 -5.00 -0.81 -19.35
N ASP A 438 -6.09 -0.04 -19.39
CA ASP A 438 -7.39 -0.50 -19.87
C ASP A 438 -8.13 0.60 -20.62
N ASP A 439 -9.01 0.18 -21.53
CA ASP A 439 -9.77 1.06 -22.41
C ASP A 439 -11.26 1.01 -22.05
N HIS A 440 -11.85 2.17 -21.76
CA HIS A 440 -13.26 2.27 -21.38
C HIS A 440 -14.09 2.85 -22.49
N PHE A 441 -15.03 2.07 -23.03
CA PHE A 441 -16.03 2.56 -23.97
C PHE A 441 -17.24 3.14 -23.22
N VAL A 442 -17.43 4.46 -23.32
CA VAL A 442 -18.49 5.23 -22.66
C VAL A 442 -19.08 6.21 -23.67
N ASP A 443 -20.41 6.22 -23.82
CA ASP A 443 -21.16 7.13 -24.69
C ASP A 443 -20.62 7.27 -26.13
N GLY A 444 -20.16 6.17 -26.73
CA GLY A 444 -19.65 6.15 -28.10
C GLY A 444 -18.18 6.50 -28.25
N ARG A 445 -17.46 6.80 -27.16
CA ARG A 445 -16.04 7.16 -27.15
C ARG A 445 -15.21 6.18 -26.31
N VAL A 446 -13.97 5.94 -26.71
CA VAL A 446 -12.98 5.16 -25.95
C VAL A 446 -12.12 6.11 -25.12
N TYR A 447 -11.98 5.79 -23.83
CA TYR A 447 -11.11 6.50 -22.88
C TYR A 447 -10.00 5.55 -22.42
N LYS A 448 -8.76 5.84 -22.82
CA LYS A 448 -7.58 5.14 -22.32
C LYS A 448 -7.36 5.54 -20.87
N THR A 449 -7.25 4.54 -19.99
CA THR A 449 -7.06 4.79 -18.57
C THR A 449 -5.83 4.06 -18.06
N ILE A 450 -4.99 4.81 -17.36
CA ILE A 450 -3.77 4.33 -16.70
C ILE A 450 -4.09 4.10 -15.24
N TYR A 451 -3.66 2.96 -14.70
CA TYR A 451 -3.97 2.57 -13.33
C TYR A 451 -2.75 2.12 -12.53
N GLY A 452 -2.60 2.70 -11.34
CA GLY A 452 -1.95 2.03 -10.22
C GLY A 452 -3.03 1.27 -9.44
N LEU A 453 -2.93 -0.05 -9.35
CA LEU A 453 -3.92 -0.89 -8.66
C LEU A 453 -3.27 -1.63 -7.49
N GLY A 454 -3.83 -1.48 -6.30
CA GLY A 454 -3.44 -2.17 -5.09
C GLY A 454 -4.49 -3.17 -4.64
N TYR A 455 -4.01 -4.23 -3.97
CA TYR A 455 -4.88 -5.17 -3.27
C TYR A 455 -5.74 -4.44 -2.24
N GLY A 456 -6.98 -4.89 -2.00
CA GLY A 456 -7.92 -4.21 -1.11
C GLY A 456 -8.69 -3.03 -1.71
N GLY A 457 -8.41 -2.64 -2.96
CA GLY A 457 -9.15 -1.60 -3.67
C GLY A 457 -8.48 -0.21 -3.66
N GLN A 458 -7.19 -0.15 -3.35
CA GLN A 458 -6.37 1.05 -3.54
C GLN A 458 -6.24 1.32 -5.04
N MET A 459 -6.46 2.56 -5.48
CA MET A 459 -6.26 2.93 -6.88
C MET A 459 -5.78 4.35 -7.06
N ILE A 460 -4.98 4.54 -8.12
CA ILE A 460 -4.82 5.79 -8.85
C ILE A 460 -5.29 5.49 -10.27
N ALA A 461 -6.25 6.25 -10.80
CA ALA A 461 -6.70 6.15 -12.18
C ALA A 461 -6.53 7.49 -12.88
N ILE A 462 -5.97 7.48 -14.09
CA ILE A 462 -5.66 8.69 -14.86
C ILE A 462 -6.27 8.56 -16.25
N VAL A 463 -7.08 9.54 -16.64
CA VAL A 463 -7.68 9.65 -17.98
C VAL A 463 -7.20 10.96 -18.60
N LYS A 464 -6.07 10.91 -19.34
CA LYS A 464 -5.43 12.10 -19.92
C LYS A 464 -6.35 12.89 -20.85
N ASP A 465 -7.16 12.21 -21.66
CA ASP A 465 -8.16 12.81 -22.54
C ASP A 465 -9.17 13.71 -21.81
N LEU A 466 -9.38 13.44 -20.53
CA LEU A 466 -10.26 14.19 -19.66
C LEU A 466 -9.48 15.05 -18.66
N ASP A 467 -8.15 15.09 -18.66
CA ASP A 467 -7.35 15.76 -17.62
C ASP A 467 -7.89 15.43 -16.21
N LEU A 468 -8.02 14.12 -15.94
CA LEU A 468 -8.74 13.54 -14.81
C LEU A 468 -7.84 12.57 -14.05
N VAL A 469 -7.74 12.76 -12.74
CA VAL A 469 -7.07 11.84 -11.81
C VAL A 469 -8.03 11.47 -10.69
N VAL A 470 -8.21 10.18 -10.45
CA VAL A 470 -9.06 9.63 -9.40
C VAL A 470 -8.24 8.78 -8.45
N VAL A 471 -8.38 9.04 -7.16
CA VAL A 471 -7.76 8.26 -6.09
C VAL A 471 -8.85 7.65 -5.23
N LYS A 472 -8.69 6.38 -4.91
CA LYS A 472 -9.51 5.68 -3.93
C LYS A 472 -8.61 4.83 -3.05
N THR A 473 -8.85 4.87 -1.75
CA THR A 473 -8.28 3.88 -0.81
C THR A 473 -9.41 3.06 -0.22
N ALA A 474 -9.15 1.79 0.09
CA ALA A 474 -10.13 0.87 0.65
C ALA A 474 -9.48 -0.29 1.40
N THR A 475 -10.22 -0.93 2.30
CA THR A 475 -9.82 -2.15 3.01
C THR A 475 -10.63 -3.38 2.54
N ASN A 476 -11.03 -3.39 1.26
CA ASN A 476 -11.87 -4.43 0.66
C ASN A 476 -11.06 -5.63 0.16
N TYR A 477 -10.43 -6.38 1.07
CA TYR A 477 -9.56 -7.51 0.72
C TYR A 477 -10.32 -8.78 0.31
N ALA A 478 -11.63 -8.85 0.57
CA ALA A 478 -12.46 -10.01 0.25
C ALA A 478 -13.02 -10.02 -1.17
N ASN A 479 -13.09 -8.86 -1.85
CA ASN A 479 -13.70 -8.74 -3.17
C ASN A 479 -12.69 -8.29 -4.23
N ARG A 480 -12.96 -8.64 -5.49
CA ARG A 480 -12.14 -8.22 -6.64
C ARG A 480 -12.19 -6.71 -6.81
N ASN A 481 -11.09 -6.18 -7.37
CA ASN A 481 -10.90 -4.78 -7.68
C ASN A 481 -12.05 -4.23 -8.55
N ASP A 482 -12.72 -3.20 -8.05
CA ASP A 482 -13.88 -2.55 -8.67
C ASP A 482 -13.49 -1.38 -9.58
N ALA A 483 -12.20 -1.07 -9.73
CA ALA A 483 -11.68 0.10 -10.43
C ALA A 483 -12.22 0.22 -11.86
N MET A 484 -12.25 -0.87 -12.65
CA MET A 484 -12.74 -0.81 -14.03
C MET A 484 -14.23 -0.50 -14.08
N HIS A 485 -15.02 -1.12 -13.19
CA HIS A 485 -16.45 -0.87 -13.12
C HIS A 485 -16.75 0.56 -12.64
N LEU A 486 -16.03 1.03 -11.62
CA LEU A 486 -16.12 2.40 -11.10
C LEU A 486 -15.81 3.41 -12.20
N MET A 487 -14.69 3.25 -12.91
CA MET A 487 -14.30 4.19 -13.95
C MET A 487 -15.30 4.23 -15.10
N LYS A 488 -15.69 3.05 -15.62
CA LYS A 488 -16.59 2.95 -16.77
C LYS A 488 -18.00 3.45 -16.49
N ASN A 489 -18.61 3.01 -15.39
CA ASN A 489 -20.05 3.17 -15.17
C ASN A 489 -20.41 4.38 -14.32
N ASP A 490 -19.46 4.88 -13.52
CA ASP A 490 -19.75 5.91 -12.54
C ASP A 490 -18.88 7.16 -12.69
N ILE A 491 -17.57 7.04 -12.97
CA ILE A 491 -16.67 8.21 -13.03
C ILE A 491 -16.66 8.89 -14.39
N ILE A 492 -16.28 8.19 -15.46
CA ILE A 492 -16.16 8.79 -16.79
C ILE A 492 -17.49 9.45 -17.22
N PRO A 493 -18.68 8.87 -16.98
CA PRO A 493 -19.96 9.52 -17.29
C PRO A 493 -20.25 10.82 -16.53
N ILE A 494 -19.52 11.14 -15.45
CA ILE A 494 -19.64 12.42 -14.71
C ILE A 494 -18.88 13.54 -15.45
N PHE A 495 -17.78 13.22 -16.13
CA PHE A 495 -16.82 14.19 -16.66
C PHE A 495 -16.72 14.22 -18.20
N ASN A 496 -17.46 13.35 -18.89
CA ASN A 496 -17.59 13.34 -20.35
C ASN A 496 -18.54 14.44 -20.84
#